data_AF-A0A918D9L8-F1
#
_entry.id   AF-A0A918D9L8-F1
#
_cell.length_a   1.000
_cell.length_b   1.000
_cell.length_c   1.000
_cell.angle_alpha   90.00
_cell.angle_beta   90.00
_cell.angle_gamma   90.00
#
_symmetry.space_group_name_H-M   'P 1'
#
loop_
_entity.id
_entity.type
_entity.pdbx_description
1 polymer ?
#
loop_
_entity_poly.entity_id
_entity_poly.type
_entity_poly.pdbx_seq_one_letter_code
_entity_poly.pdbx_strand_id
1 'polypeptide(L)'
;MRFTSEQRLDDGVLEREFTLGEIPGVLWTPGSATAPLNLSGHNSGLHKRESRLVARARHFAAEYGFAVAAIDAPGHGVRPRSAVDEQARADLRRAMEAREPVDEIVDAFIVPLVERAVPEWRTSLDALLSLPEIGGSVGYSGMPFFARHLK
;
A
#
# COMPACT_ATOMS: atom_id res chain seq x y z
N MET A 1 -6.64 3.86 14.33
CA MET A 1 -6.26 2.57 13.71
C MET A 1 -6.73 1.44 14.61
N ARG A 2 -7.29 0.35 14.07
CA ARG A 2 -7.70 -0.84 14.82
C ARG A 2 -7.00 -2.06 14.23
N PHE A 3 -6.26 -2.80 15.04
CA PHE A 3 -5.73 -4.10 14.64
C PHE A 3 -6.84 -5.16 14.63
N THR A 4 -6.88 -5.97 13.59
CA THR A 4 -7.90 -7.00 13.35
C THR A 4 -7.38 -8.41 13.53
N SER A 5 -6.08 -8.61 13.34
CA SER A 5 -5.38 -9.85 13.65
C SER A 5 -3.93 -9.57 14.02
N GLU A 6 -3.32 -10.49 14.75
CA GLU A 6 -1.92 -10.47 15.12
C GLU A 6 -1.36 -11.88 15.05
N GLN A 7 -0.20 -12.04 14.42
CA GLN A 7 0.53 -13.30 14.41
C GLN A 7 2.04 -13.05 14.45
N ARG A 8 2.75 -13.89 15.21
CA ARG A 8 4.21 -13.92 15.20
C ARG A 8 4.66 -15.00 14.22
N LEU A 9 5.53 -14.62 13.30
CA LEU A 9 6.07 -15.50 12.27
C LEU A 9 7.35 -16.17 12.75
N ASP A 10 7.74 -17.26 12.09
CA ASP A 10 8.90 -18.10 12.47
C ASP A 10 10.24 -17.34 12.38
N ASP A 11 10.28 -16.25 11.61
CA ASP A 11 11.42 -15.34 11.45
C ASP A 11 11.44 -14.23 12.53
N GLY A 12 10.56 -14.30 13.54
CA GLY A 12 10.48 -13.34 14.63
C GLY A 12 9.72 -12.05 14.30
N VAL A 13 9.22 -11.90 13.07
CA VAL A 13 8.43 -10.75 12.64
C VAL A 13 7.03 -10.84 13.25
N LEU A 14 6.54 -9.70 13.77
CA LEU A 14 5.16 -9.55 14.18
C LEU A 14 4.35 -8.98 13.00
N GLU A 15 3.45 -9.78 12.44
CA GLU A 15 2.49 -9.34 11.43
C GLU A 15 1.16 -8.98 12.10
N ARG A 16 0.68 -7.77 11.83
CA ARG A 16 -0.62 -7.29 12.30
C ARG A 16 -1.45 -6.74 11.15
N GLU A 17 -2.63 -7.29 10.96
CA GLU A 17 -3.62 -6.67 10.08
C GLU A 17 -4.29 -5.51 10.82
N PHE A 18 -4.58 -4.44 10.11
CA PHE A 18 -5.31 -3.31 10.65
C PHE A 18 -6.33 -2.75 9.67
N THR A 19 -7.27 -2.01 10.23
CA THR A 19 -8.19 -1.15 9.50
C THR A 19 -8.10 0.27 10.07
N LEU A 20 -8.01 1.27 9.19
CA LEU A 20 -8.07 2.69 9.53
C LEU A 20 -9.20 3.36 8.75
N GLY A 21 -10.35 3.54 9.40
CA GLY A 21 -11.59 3.89 8.69
C GLY A 21 -11.92 2.78 7.69
N GLU A 22 -11.90 3.12 6.39
CA GLU A 22 -12.14 2.19 5.28
C GLU A 22 -10.84 1.68 4.61
N ILE A 23 -9.67 1.92 5.23
CA ILE A 23 -8.35 1.59 4.68
C ILE A 23 -7.84 0.30 5.34
N PRO A 24 -7.85 -0.86 4.64
CA PRO A 24 -7.25 -2.09 5.11
C PRO A 24 -5.73 -2.02 4.95
N GLY A 25 -5.00 -2.48 5.95
CA GLY A 25 -3.55 -2.51 5.94
C GLY A 25 -2.96 -3.72 6.67
N VAL A 26 -1.66 -3.91 6.47
CA VAL A 26 -0.84 -4.87 7.22
C VAL A 26 0.44 -4.16 7.64
N LEU A 27 0.85 -4.40 8.88
CA LEU A 27 2.07 -3.90 9.48
C LEU A 27 2.93 -5.09 9.90
N TRP A 28 4.17 -5.12 9.43
CA TRP A 28 5.21 -6.05 9.84
C TRP A 28 6.22 -5.29 10.69
N THR A 29 6.40 -5.69 11.95
CA THR A 29 7.38 -5.05 12.85
C THR A 29 8.47 -6.01 13.30
N PRO A 30 9.71 -5.52 13.42
CA PRO A 30 10.80 -6.32 13.96
C PRO A 30 10.67 -6.40 15.48
N GLY A 31 10.43 -7.59 16.03
CA GLY A 31 10.52 -7.87 17.47
C GLY A 31 10.01 -6.77 18.40
N SER A 32 10.78 -6.45 19.44
CA SER A 32 10.40 -5.52 20.52
C SER A 32 11.05 -4.13 20.42
N ALA A 33 11.75 -3.83 19.33
CA ALA A 33 12.51 -2.59 19.19
C ALA A 33 11.74 -1.57 18.35
N THR A 34 11.87 -0.28 18.69
CA THR A 34 11.40 0.81 17.83
C THR A 34 12.18 0.82 16.52
N ALA A 35 11.48 0.92 15.38
CA ALA A 35 12.07 0.75 14.06
C ALA A 35 11.70 1.87 13.06
N PRO A 36 12.60 2.22 12.11
CA PRO A 36 12.27 3.08 10.98
C PRO A 36 11.20 2.43 10.11
N LEU A 37 10.36 3.26 9.49
CA LEU A 37 9.19 2.83 8.73
C LEU A 37 9.47 2.80 7.23
N ASN A 38 9.16 1.68 6.57
CA ASN A 38 9.06 1.56 5.12
C ASN A 38 7.59 1.39 4.72
N LEU A 39 7.04 2.37 4.00
CA LEU A 39 5.75 2.23 3.35
C LEU A 39 5.91 1.42 2.07
N SER A 40 5.16 0.34 1.91
CA SER A 40 5.24 -0.56 0.77
C SER A 40 3.96 -0.53 -0.07
N GLY A 41 4.03 0.07 -1.26
CA GLY A 41 2.95 0.06 -2.25
C GLY A 41 2.90 -1.24 -3.06
N HIS A 42 1.69 -1.76 -3.30
CA HIS A 42 1.47 -2.86 -4.24
C HIS A 42 1.38 -2.35 -5.69
N ASN A 43 1.66 -3.19 -6.69
CA ASN A 43 1.46 -2.77 -8.09
C ASN A 43 -0.03 -2.74 -8.45
N SER A 44 -0.36 -2.06 -9.55
CA SER A 44 -1.75 -1.95 -10.05
C SER A 44 -2.37 -3.34 -10.26
N GLY A 45 -3.61 -3.50 -9.81
CA GLY A 45 -4.34 -4.77 -9.91
C GLY A 45 -4.01 -5.81 -8.83
N LEU A 46 -2.99 -5.56 -8.00
CA LEU A 46 -2.63 -6.40 -6.86
C LEU A 46 -3.15 -5.78 -5.55
N HIS A 47 -2.75 -6.33 -4.41
CA HIS A 47 -3.22 -5.92 -3.10
C HIS A 47 -2.10 -6.06 -2.06
N LYS A 48 -2.33 -5.57 -0.84
CA LYS A 48 -1.36 -5.58 0.28
C LYS A 48 -0.84 -6.97 0.69
N ARG A 49 -1.50 -8.05 0.23
CA ARG A 49 -1.10 -9.44 0.49
C ARG A 49 -0.51 -10.15 -0.74
N GLU A 50 -0.14 -9.40 -1.77
CA GLU A 50 0.56 -10.01 -2.89
C GLU A 50 1.90 -10.61 -2.45
N SER A 51 2.19 -11.83 -2.91
CA SER A 51 3.25 -12.67 -2.36
C SER A 51 4.63 -12.01 -2.39
N ARG A 52 4.98 -11.28 -3.47
CA ARG A 52 6.28 -10.59 -3.55
C ARG A 52 6.35 -9.41 -2.60
N LEU A 53 5.25 -8.66 -2.42
CA LEU A 53 5.18 -7.60 -1.41
C LEU A 53 5.38 -8.18 -0.01
N VAL A 54 4.62 -9.22 0.36
CA VAL A 54 4.71 -9.86 1.69
C VAL A 54 6.11 -10.39 1.94
N ALA A 55 6.71 -11.07 0.95
CA ALA A 55 8.08 -11.58 1.05
C ALA A 55 9.10 -10.46 1.30
N ARG A 56 9.00 -9.33 0.58
CA ARG A 56 9.89 -8.18 0.81
C ARG A 56 9.66 -7.53 2.18
N ALA A 57 8.41 -7.38 2.60
CA ALA A 57 8.09 -6.77 3.88
C ALA A 57 8.65 -7.59 5.05
N ARG A 58 8.45 -8.92 5.02
CA ARG A 58 9.04 -9.84 6.00
C ARG A 58 10.56 -9.79 5.98
N HIS A 59 11.18 -9.79 4.80
CA HIS A 59 12.63 -9.73 4.68
C HIS A 59 13.21 -8.42 5.25
N PHE A 60 12.59 -7.27 4.97
CA PHE A 60 13.00 -5.98 5.56
C PHE A 60 12.80 -5.92 7.06
N ALA A 61 11.74 -6.51 7.60
CA ALA A 61 11.53 -6.59 9.03
C ALA A 61 12.54 -7.52 9.71
N ALA A 62 12.71 -8.75 9.20
CA ALA A 62 13.56 -9.76 9.81
C ALA A 62 15.06 -9.42 9.71
N GLU A 63 15.55 -9.05 8.53
CA GLU A 63 16.99 -8.93 8.27
C GLU A 63 17.54 -7.52 8.48
N TYR A 64 16.70 -6.51 8.31
CA TYR A 64 17.14 -5.10 8.30
C TYR A 64 16.51 -4.26 9.42
N GLY A 65 15.61 -4.82 10.22
CA GLY A 65 15.02 -4.13 11.36
C GLY A 65 14.12 -2.96 11.00
N PHE A 66 13.48 -2.98 9.82
CA PHE A 66 12.47 -1.98 9.46
C PHE A 66 11.07 -2.42 9.89
N ALA A 67 10.26 -1.48 10.39
CA ALA A 67 8.81 -1.64 10.33
C ALA A 67 8.37 -1.45 8.88
N VAL A 68 7.52 -2.34 8.35
CA VAL A 68 6.99 -2.24 7.00
C VAL A 68 5.47 -2.18 7.05
N ALA A 69 4.86 -1.22 6.36
CA ALA A 69 3.41 -1.12 6.28
C ALA A 69 2.93 -1.10 4.84
N ALA A 70 1.87 -1.85 4.54
CA ALA A 70 1.18 -1.81 3.25
C ALA A 70 -0.31 -1.61 3.45
N ILE A 71 -0.92 -0.79 2.59
CA ILE A 71 -2.37 -0.58 2.56
C ILE A 71 -2.94 -0.95 1.20
N ASP A 72 -4.21 -1.34 1.17
CA ASP A 72 -4.95 -1.50 -0.08
C ASP A 72 -5.39 -0.11 -0.59
N ALA A 73 -4.89 0.28 -1.77
CA ALA A 73 -5.32 1.49 -2.45
C ALA A 73 -6.81 1.43 -2.84
N PRO A 74 -7.46 2.56 -3.19
CA PRO A 74 -8.87 2.56 -3.60
C PRO A 74 -9.14 1.54 -4.72
N GLY A 75 -10.18 0.72 -4.54
CA GLY A 75 -10.54 -0.34 -5.48
C GLY A 75 -9.57 -1.52 -5.56
N HIS A 76 -8.74 -1.75 -4.54
CA HIS A 76 -7.85 -2.91 -4.45
C HIS A 76 -8.14 -3.76 -3.21
N GLY A 77 -7.68 -5.02 -3.25
CA GLY A 77 -7.93 -5.99 -2.18
C GLY A 77 -9.44 -6.22 -1.97
N VAL A 78 -9.89 -6.03 -0.74
CA VAL A 78 -11.31 -6.18 -0.35
C VAL A 78 -12.16 -4.95 -0.64
N ARG A 79 -11.56 -3.86 -1.16
CA ARG A 79 -12.25 -2.59 -1.37
C ARG A 79 -13.04 -2.63 -2.68
N PRO A 80 -14.34 -2.28 -2.67
CA PRO A 80 -15.14 -2.28 -3.89
C PRO A 80 -14.61 -1.26 -4.89
N ARG A 81 -14.78 -1.56 -6.17
CA ARG A 81 -14.51 -0.63 -7.27
C ARG A 81 -15.78 0.11 -7.64
N SER A 82 -15.65 1.37 -8.03
CA SER A 82 -16.77 2.10 -8.63
C SER A 82 -16.96 1.65 -10.07
N ALA A 83 -18.19 1.78 -10.60
CA ALA A 83 -18.46 1.50 -12.01
C ALA A 83 -17.59 2.36 -12.96
N VAL A 84 -17.28 3.59 -12.56
CA VAL A 84 -16.38 4.49 -13.30
C VAL A 84 -14.95 3.93 -13.34
N ASP A 85 -14.44 3.46 -12.20
CA ASP A 85 -13.11 2.85 -12.13
C ASP A 85 -13.02 1.55 -12.96
N GLU A 86 -14.09 0.76 -12.98
CA GLU A 86 -14.16 -0.47 -13.79
C GLU A 86 -14.19 -0.16 -15.29
N GLN A 87 -14.99 0.82 -15.70
CA GLN A 87 -15.09 1.28 -17.08
C GLN A 87 -13.74 1.84 -17.56
N ALA A 88 -13.11 2.73 -16.80
CA ALA A 88 -11.81 3.32 -17.16
C ALA A 88 -10.71 2.25 -17.32
N ARG A 89 -10.72 1.21 -16.48
CA ARG A 89 -9.79 0.07 -16.63
C ARG A 89 -10.11 -0.77 -17.87
N ALA A 90 -11.39 -0.97 -18.19
CA ALA A 90 -11.79 -1.68 -19.41
C ALA A 90 -11.35 -0.91 -20.66
N ASP A 91 -11.49 0.41 -20.64
CA ASP A 91 -11.07 1.28 -21.74
C ASP A 91 -9.55 1.26 -21.91
N LEU A 92 -8.80 1.36 -20.81
CA LEU A 92 -7.35 1.24 -20.84
C LEU A 92 -6.90 -0.11 -21.40
N ARG A 93 -7.51 -1.22 -20.96
CA ARG A 93 -7.18 -2.56 -21.49
C ARG A 93 -7.44 -2.65 -22.98
N ARG A 94 -8.59 -2.17 -23.46
CA ARG A 94 -8.95 -2.19 -24.88
C ARG A 94 -7.97 -1.40 -25.73
N ALA A 95 -7.63 -0.18 -25.31
CA ALA A 95 -6.67 0.67 -26.03
C ALA A 95 -5.28 0.02 -26.06
N MET A 96 -4.83 -0.60 -24.96
CA MET A 96 -3.57 -1.35 -24.92
C MET A 96 -3.57 -2.55 -25.88
N GLU A 97 -4.65 -3.33 -25.93
CA GLU A 97 -4.81 -4.47 -26.84
C GLU A 97 -4.83 -4.03 -28.31
N ALA A 98 -5.49 -2.91 -28.60
CA ALA A 98 -5.54 -2.30 -29.93
C ALA A 98 -4.25 -1.55 -30.31
N ARG A 99 -3.30 -1.39 -29.37
CA ARG A 99 -2.09 -0.56 -29.52
C ARG A 99 -2.40 0.90 -29.86
N GLU A 100 -3.51 1.41 -29.34
CA GLU A 100 -3.93 2.79 -29.45
C GLU A 100 -3.23 3.66 -28.39
N PRO A 101 -3.14 4.99 -28.60
CA PRO A 101 -2.67 5.91 -27.58
C PRO A 101 -3.50 5.80 -26.29
N VAL A 102 -2.83 5.76 -25.14
CA VAL A 102 -3.49 5.60 -23.82
C VAL A 102 -3.36 6.82 -22.94
N ASP A 103 -2.62 7.86 -23.34
CA ASP A 103 -2.24 8.97 -22.46
C ASP A 103 -3.46 9.67 -21.83
N GLU A 104 -4.47 10.00 -22.63
CA GLU A 104 -5.70 10.64 -22.13
C GLU A 104 -6.53 9.71 -21.21
N ILE A 105 -6.55 8.41 -21.53
CA ILE A 105 -7.25 7.39 -20.71
C ILE A 105 -6.54 7.21 -19.38
N VAL A 106 -5.19 7.21 -19.41
CA VAL A 106 -4.35 7.15 -18.23
C VAL A 106 -4.56 8.39 -17.38
N ASP A 107 -4.55 9.59 -17.94
CA ASP A 107 -4.76 10.81 -17.16
C ASP A 107 -6.15 10.85 -16.50
N ALA A 108 -7.20 10.51 -17.25
CA ALA A 108 -8.57 10.45 -16.74
C ALA A 108 -8.76 9.38 -15.64
N PHE A 109 -7.97 8.30 -15.68
CA PHE A 109 -8.03 7.24 -14.69
C PHE A 109 -7.12 7.47 -13.48
N ILE A 110 -5.88 7.93 -13.71
CA ILE A 110 -4.83 8.04 -12.71
C ILE A 110 -5.05 9.26 -11.83
N VAL A 111 -5.42 10.42 -12.37
CA VAL A 111 -5.58 11.64 -11.58
C VAL A 111 -6.60 11.45 -10.44
N PRO A 112 -7.84 10.97 -10.69
CA PRO A 112 -8.81 10.73 -9.63
C PRO A 112 -8.39 9.62 -8.65
N LEU A 113 -7.58 8.67 -9.11
CA LEU A 113 -7.03 7.64 -8.23
C LEU A 113 -5.97 8.23 -7.29
N VAL A 114 -5.12 9.14 -7.77
CA VAL A 114 -4.09 9.83 -6.99
C VAL A 114 -4.75 10.72 -5.94
N GLU A 115 -5.75 11.51 -6.34
CA GLU A 115 -6.49 12.41 -5.45
C GLU A 115 -7.13 11.68 -4.27
N ARG A 116 -7.58 10.43 -4.48
CA ARG A 116 -8.09 9.57 -3.39
C ARG A 116 -6.98 8.89 -2.60
N ALA A 117 -5.94 8.37 -3.25
CA ALA A 117 -4.91 7.57 -2.60
C ALA A 117 -3.95 8.39 -1.73
N VAL A 118 -3.62 9.63 -2.12
CA VAL A 118 -2.66 10.47 -1.38
C VAL A 118 -3.15 10.80 0.05
N PRO A 119 -4.40 11.26 0.26
CA PRO A 119 -4.94 11.48 1.60
C PRO A 119 -4.95 10.22 2.47
N GLU A 120 -5.24 9.06 1.89
CA GLU A 120 -5.26 7.78 2.61
C GLU A 120 -3.87 7.37 3.06
N TRP A 121 -2.84 7.55 2.21
CA TRP A 121 -1.45 7.34 2.60
C TRP A 121 -1.00 8.30 3.70
N ARG A 122 -1.35 9.59 3.61
CA ARG A 122 -1.03 10.58 4.66
C ARG A 122 -1.66 10.19 6.00
N THR A 123 -2.95 9.89 6.00
CA THR A 123 -3.69 9.46 7.20
C THR A 123 -3.10 8.18 7.79
N SER A 124 -2.73 7.22 6.92
CA SER A 124 -2.09 5.97 7.35
C SER A 124 -0.71 6.21 7.94
N LEU A 125 0.10 7.08 7.33
CA LEU A 125 1.41 7.44 7.84
C LEU A 125 1.31 8.09 9.22
N ASP A 126 0.42 9.07 9.41
CA ASP A 126 0.22 9.74 10.70
C ASP A 126 -0.20 8.73 11.79
N ALA A 127 -1.11 7.82 11.46
CA ALA A 127 -1.55 6.77 12.38
C ALA A 127 -0.44 5.76 12.72
N LEU A 128 0.41 5.41 11.76
CA LEU A 128 1.56 4.52 11.96
C LEU A 128 2.63 5.19 12.83
N LEU A 129 2.97 6.45 12.55
CA LEU A 129 3.96 7.20 13.34
C LEU A 129 3.52 7.48 14.78
N SER A 130 2.23 7.31 15.09
CA SER A 130 1.71 7.38 16.46
C SER A 130 1.92 6.09 17.27
N LEU A 131 2.41 5.01 16.65
CA LEU A 131 2.69 3.75 17.33
C LEU A 131 4.06 3.79 18.03
N PRO A 132 4.18 3.34 19.30
CA PRO A 132 5.44 3.41 20.06
C PRO A 132 6.58 2.55 19.47
N GLU A 133 6.25 1.51 18.71
CA GLU A 133 7.20 0.65 18.01
C GLU A 133 7.73 1.25 16.69
N ILE A 134 7.24 2.43 16.27
CA ILE A 134 7.69 3.13 15.07
C ILE A 134 8.42 4.41 15.45
N GLY A 135 9.62 4.61 14.89
CA GLY A 135 10.41 5.82 15.12
C GLY A 135 11.56 5.95 14.13
N GLY A 136 12.17 7.13 14.06
CA GLY A 136 13.27 7.40 13.12
C GLY A 136 12.77 7.79 11.72
N SER A 137 13.51 7.40 10.69
CA SER A 137 13.24 7.81 9.31
C SER A 137 12.09 7.03 8.66
N VAL A 138 11.47 7.66 7.65
CA VAL A 138 10.41 7.07 6.83
C VAL A 138 10.90 6.94 5.39
N GLY A 139 10.75 5.74 4.83
CA GLY A 139 10.99 5.45 3.42
C GLY A 139 9.72 4.95 2.72
N TYR A 140 9.76 4.92 1.40
CA TYR A 140 8.70 4.35 0.56
C TYR A 140 9.30 3.41 -0.48
N SER A 141 8.68 2.26 -0.70
CA SER A 141 9.03 1.30 -1.75
C SER A 141 7.78 0.78 -2.47
N GLY A 142 7.84 0.64 -3.80
CA GLY A 142 6.70 0.20 -4.61
C GLY A 142 6.66 0.93 -5.96
N MET A 143 5.97 0.34 -6.95
CA MET A 143 5.86 0.96 -8.27
C MET A 143 4.99 2.21 -8.19
N PRO A 144 5.52 3.38 -8.61
CA PRO A 144 4.77 4.60 -8.56
C PRO A 144 3.91 4.74 -9.81
N PHE A 145 2.60 4.64 -9.65
CA PHE A 145 1.76 5.60 -10.35
C PHE A 145 1.67 6.93 -9.57
N PHE A 146 2.04 6.93 -8.28
CA PHE A 146 1.78 8.05 -7.34
C PHE A 146 3.02 8.85 -6.89
N ALA A 147 4.26 8.35 -7.06
CA ALA A 147 5.43 9.01 -6.45
C ALA A 147 5.76 10.40 -7.01
N ARG A 148 5.19 10.80 -8.15
CA ARG A 148 5.39 12.16 -8.68
C ARG A 148 4.64 13.24 -7.86
N HIS A 149 3.67 12.86 -7.02
CA HIS A 149 2.77 13.79 -6.32
C HIS A 149 2.90 13.77 -4.79
N LEU A 150 3.92 13.09 -4.23
CA LEU A 150 4.18 13.03 -2.79
C LEU A 150 5.22 14.07 -2.32
N LYS A 151 5.29 15.23 -2.98
CA LYS A 151 6.09 16.37 -2.52
C LYS A 151 5.23 17.37 -1.78
#